data_AF-A0A3D4AT97-F1
#
_entry.id   AF-A0A3D4AT97-F1
#
_cell.length_a   1.000
_cell.length_b   1.000
_cell.length_c   1.000
_cell.angle_alpha   90.00
_cell.angle_beta   90.00
_cell.angle_gamma   90.00
#
_symmetry.space_group_name_H-M   'P 1'
#
loop_
_entity.id
_entity.type
_entity.pdbx_description
1 polymer ?
#
loop_
_entity_poly.entity_id
_entity_poly.type
_entity_poly.pdbx_seq_one_letter_code
_entity_poly.pdbx_strand_id
1 'polypeptide(L)'
;MQPPNANPQLLPNGFSYQSKVLSAQKSLDLFYYLQQNLNWQQPNITVFGKTGPIPRLQCFISEENLEYGYSGHKLDLEPWPDVLLAMRTRLENHLQQPFNSILVNYYRDGHDCMGWHSDDEAELGSQPTIACVSLGAERLFKLKHKASGKITNIKLQSGSCLIMNGHSQQEYQHALPKQTTLKHPRISLTFRDIKAK
;
A
#
# COMPACT_ATOMS: atom_id res chain seq x y z
N MET A 1 6.93 22.21 14.65
CA MET A 1 6.19 22.79 13.50
C MET A 1 6.05 21.71 12.43
N GLN A 2 4.85 21.17 12.24
CA GLN A 2 4.61 20.21 11.14
C GLN A 2 4.70 20.98 9.82
N PRO A 3 5.50 20.52 8.84
CA PRO A 3 5.49 21.14 7.53
C PRO A 3 4.08 21.03 6.93
N PRO A 4 3.64 22.03 6.14
CA PRO A 4 2.31 22.04 5.54
C PRO A 4 2.10 20.76 4.72
N ASN A 5 0.90 20.19 4.85
CA ASN A 5 0.43 19.10 3.99
C ASN A 5 0.70 19.50 2.53
N ALA A 6 1.34 18.65 1.72
CA ALA A 6 1.38 18.94 0.29
C ALA A 6 -0.07 19.04 -0.21
N ASN A 7 -0.34 20.07 -1.01
CA ASN A 7 -1.56 20.14 -1.79
C ASN A 7 -1.61 18.87 -2.67
N PRO A 8 -2.69 18.08 -2.66
CA PRO A 8 -2.83 16.90 -3.51
C PRO A 8 -2.58 17.17 -5.02
N GLN A 9 -2.61 18.44 -5.44
CA GLN A 9 -2.29 18.90 -6.79
C GLN A 9 -0.79 19.05 -7.11
N LEU A 10 0.13 18.83 -6.16
CA LEU A 10 1.58 19.03 -6.32
C LEU A 10 2.38 17.76 -6.05
N LEU A 11 1.85 16.60 -6.46
CA LEU A 11 2.61 15.37 -6.39
C LEU A 11 3.67 15.33 -7.51
N PRO A 12 4.81 14.66 -7.27
CA PRO A 12 5.78 14.44 -8.35
C PRO A 12 5.16 13.66 -9.51
N ASN A 13 5.77 13.77 -10.69
CA ASN A 13 5.42 12.92 -11.82
C ASN A 13 5.48 11.43 -11.40
N GLY A 14 4.53 10.65 -11.90
CA GLY A 14 4.38 9.25 -11.48
C GLY A 14 3.47 9.04 -10.27
N PHE A 15 2.92 10.11 -9.66
CA PHE A 15 1.99 10.01 -8.53
C PHE A 15 0.71 10.79 -8.79
N SER A 16 -0.44 10.17 -8.51
CA SER A 16 -1.73 10.88 -8.48
C SER A 16 -2.56 10.47 -7.27
N TYR A 17 -3.33 11.40 -6.71
CA TYR A 17 -4.09 11.15 -5.48
C TYR A 17 -5.53 11.62 -5.61
N GLN A 18 -6.45 10.74 -5.24
CA GLN A 18 -7.88 11.00 -5.19
C GLN A 18 -8.34 10.83 -3.74
N SER A 19 -8.80 11.91 -3.10
CA SER A 19 -9.12 11.92 -1.66
C SER A 19 -10.41 11.16 -1.30
N LYS A 20 -11.30 10.91 -2.26
CA LYS A 20 -12.64 10.34 -2.02
C LYS A 20 -13.06 9.38 -3.15
N VAL A 21 -12.39 8.24 -3.26
CA VAL A 21 -12.81 7.16 -4.16
C VAL A 21 -13.90 6.27 -3.52
N LEU A 22 -14.01 6.29 -2.19
CA LEU A 22 -15.06 5.63 -1.43
C LEU A 22 -15.78 6.65 -0.54
N SER A 23 -17.08 6.43 -0.33
CA SER A 23 -17.82 7.20 0.68
C SER A 23 -17.39 6.79 2.08
N ALA A 24 -17.57 7.68 3.06
CA ALA A 24 -17.20 7.41 4.46
C ALA A 24 -17.81 6.09 4.99
N GLN A 25 -19.07 5.83 4.69
CA GLN A 25 -19.75 4.59 5.09
C GLN A 25 -19.12 3.36 4.43
N LYS A 26 -18.93 3.37 3.10
CA LYS A 26 -18.30 2.25 2.38
C LYS A 26 -16.87 1.98 2.88
N SER A 27 -16.12 3.04 3.18
CA SER A 27 -14.78 2.91 3.75
C SER A 27 -14.79 2.27 5.13
N LEU A 28 -15.76 2.64 5.98
CA LEU A 28 -15.90 2.09 7.33
C LEU A 28 -16.34 0.63 7.30
N ASP A 29 -17.34 0.30 6.49
CA ASP A 29 -17.85 -1.07 6.34
C ASP A 29 -16.75 -2.00 5.79
N LEU A 30 -16.03 -1.54 4.76
CA LEU A 30 -14.92 -2.30 4.19
C LEU A 30 -13.78 -2.47 5.20
N PHE A 31 -13.47 -1.43 5.98
CA PHE A 31 -12.46 -1.52 7.03
C PHE A 31 -12.78 -2.64 8.04
N TYR A 32 -13.99 -2.65 8.61
CA TYR A 32 -14.38 -3.65 9.59
C TYR A 32 -14.48 -5.06 9.00
N TYR A 33 -15.02 -5.17 7.78
CA TYR A 33 -15.07 -6.44 7.07
C TYR A 33 -13.66 -7.04 6.92
N LEU A 34 -12.71 -6.29 6.37
CA LEU A 34 -11.35 -6.79 6.15
C LEU A 34 -10.63 -7.09 7.47
N GLN A 35 -10.78 -6.21 8.47
CA GLN A 35 -10.19 -6.43 9.79
C GLN A 35 -10.61 -7.77 10.39
N GLN A 36 -11.89 -8.15 10.24
CA GLN A 36 -12.46 -9.36 10.84
C GLN A 36 -12.26 -10.63 10.00
N ASN A 37 -12.19 -10.51 8.67
CA ASN A 37 -12.29 -11.67 7.77
C ASN A 37 -10.96 -12.04 7.08
N LEU A 38 -9.95 -11.18 7.08
CA LEU A 38 -8.65 -11.54 6.50
C LEU A 38 -7.79 -12.34 7.48
N ASN A 39 -7.06 -13.31 6.94
CA ASN A 39 -6.07 -14.09 7.67
C ASN A 39 -4.78 -13.27 7.85
N TRP A 40 -4.73 -12.48 8.92
CA TRP A 40 -3.61 -11.58 9.19
C TRP A 40 -2.35 -12.31 9.62
N GLN A 41 -1.24 -12.03 8.93
CA GLN A 41 0.07 -12.59 9.22
C GLN A 41 1.06 -11.51 9.69
N GLN A 42 2.02 -11.91 10.51
CA GLN A 42 3.12 -11.04 10.96
C GLN A 42 4.47 -11.75 10.76
N PRO A 43 4.92 -11.93 9.50
CA PRO A 43 6.16 -12.64 9.24
C PRO A 43 7.37 -11.93 9.85
N ASN A 44 8.40 -12.72 10.16
CA ASN A 44 9.70 -12.20 10.56
C ASN A 44 10.51 -11.85 9.32
N ILE A 45 11.21 -10.72 9.35
CA ILE A 45 12.19 -10.35 8.32
C ILE A 45 13.54 -10.05 8.97
N THR A 46 14.61 -10.23 8.21
CA THR A 46 15.96 -9.86 8.64
C THR A 46 16.34 -8.52 8.03
N VAL A 47 16.53 -7.50 8.87
CA VAL A 47 16.95 -6.16 8.47
C VAL A 47 18.20 -5.79 9.27
N PHE A 48 19.28 -5.43 8.57
CA PHE A 48 20.59 -5.14 9.18
C PHE A 48 21.08 -6.22 10.17
N GLY A 49 20.91 -7.49 9.81
CA GLY A 49 21.33 -8.65 10.62
C GLY A 49 20.45 -8.94 11.84
N LYS A 50 19.36 -8.20 12.05
CA LYS A 50 18.38 -8.47 13.10
C LYS A 50 17.11 -9.05 12.51
N THR A 51 16.72 -10.23 12.99
CA THR A 51 15.46 -10.88 12.63
C THR A 51 14.38 -10.52 13.63
N GLY A 52 13.23 -10.09 13.13
CA GLY A 52 12.08 -9.80 13.98
C GLY A 52 10.81 -9.59 13.17
N PRO A 53 9.64 -9.54 13.83
CA PRO A 53 8.37 -9.40 13.16
C PRO A 53 8.30 -8.05 12.45
N ILE A 54 7.70 -8.03 11.26
CA ILE A 54 7.38 -6.76 10.62
C ILE A 54 6.46 -5.93 11.52
N PRO A 55 6.62 -4.59 11.58
CA PRO A 55 5.83 -3.73 12.46
C PRO A 55 4.49 -3.37 11.81
N ARG A 56 3.72 -4.39 11.42
CA ARG A 56 2.36 -4.35 10.87
C ARG A 56 1.86 -5.78 10.69
N LEU A 57 0.56 -5.96 10.52
CA LEU A 57 0.00 -7.21 9.99
C LEU A 57 -0.14 -7.10 8.48
N GLN A 58 -0.06 -8.22 7.76
CA GLN A 58 -0.28 -8.25 6.32
C GLN A 58 -1.05 -9.50 5.87
N CYS A 59 -1.70 -9.40 4.73
CA CYS A 59 -2.36 -10.50 4.04
C CYS A 59 -2.11 -10.30 2.54
N PHE A 60 -1.71 -11.37 1.85
CA PHE A 60 -1.45 -11.33 0.41
C PHE A 60 -2.53 -12.13 -0.31
N ILE A 61 -3.16 -11.48 -1.27
CA ILE A 61 -4.25 -12.03 -2.08
C ILE A 61 -3.80 -11.97 -3.52
N SER A 62 -3.83 -13.08 -4.24
CA SER A 62 -3.49 -13.10 -5.66
C SER A 62 -4.33 -14.11 -6.41
N GLU A 63 -4.29 -14.04 -7.73
CA GLU A 63 -4.82 -15.14 -8.56
C GLU A 63 -4.06 -16.44 -8.26
N GLU A 64 -4.78 -17.56 -8.38
CA GLU A 64 -4.22 -18.90 -8.22
C GLU A 64 -3.05 -19.07 -9.20
N ASN A 65 -1.90 -19.56 -8.71
CA ASN A 65 -0.62 -19.76 -9.43
C ASN A 65 0.41 -18.61 -9.45
N LEU A 66 0.17 -17.49 -8.76
CA LEU A 66 1.21 -16.46 -8.57
C LEU A 66 2.03 -16.74 -7.31
N GLU A 67 3.22 -17.34 -7.45
CA GLU A 67 4.21 -17.38 -6.36
C GLU A 67 4.82 -15.97 -6.18
N TYR A 68 4.34 -15.20 -5.22
CA TYR A 68 4.97 -13.93 -4.83
C TYR A 68 5.80 -14.12 -3.56
N GLY A 69 7.10 -13.85 -3.66
CA GLY A 69 8.04 -13.94 -2.54
C GLY A 69 8.42 -12.56 -2.04
N TYR A 70 7.77 -12.05 -0.99
CA TYR A 70 8.32 -10.90 -0.26
C TYR A 70 9.45 -11.41 0.66
N SER A 71 10.67 -10.90 0.49
CA SER A 71 11.84 -11.22 1.33
C SER A 71 12.22 -12.71 1.45
N GLY A 72 11.86 -13.54 0.46
CA GLY A 72 12.17 -14.99 0.44
C GLY A 72 11.22 -15.86 1.26
N HIS A 73 10.11 -15.31 1.79
CA HIS A 73 9.07 -16.06 2.48
C HIS A 73 7.86 -16.26 1.54
N LYS A 74 7.43 -17.53 1.38
CA LYS A 74 6.14 -17.84 0.74
C LYS A 74 5.03 -17.30 1.65
N LEU A 75 4.19 -16.42 1.13
CA LEU A 75 2.97 -15.98 1.81
C LEU A 75 1.86 -17.00 1.49
N ASP A 76 1.02 -17.31 2.48
CA ASP A 76 -0.14 -18.16 2.21
C ASP A 76 -1.11 -17.40 1.30
N LEU A 77 -1.56 -18.06 0.24
CA LEU A 77 -2.50 -17.49 -0.73
C LEU A 77 -3.90 -17.50 -0.14
N GLU A 78 -4.51 -16.33 -0.05
CA GLU A 78 -5.93 -16.19 0.29
C GLU A 78 -6.76 -16.01 -0.99
N PRO A 79 -7.92 -16.70 -1.13
CA PRO A 79 -8.81 -16.49 -2.25
C PRO A 79 -9.36 -15.06 -2.23
N TRP A 80 -9.68 -14.52 -3.40
CA TRP A 80 -10.20 -13.16 -3.53
C TRP A 80 -11.58 -13.02 -2.85
N PRO A 81 -11.72 -12.15 -1.83
CA PRO A 81 -13.04 -11.77 -1.34
C PRO A 81 -13.80 -11.00 -2.41
N ASP A 82 -15.10 -11.28 -2.59
CA ASP A 82 -15.95 -10.65 -3.61
C ASP A 82 -15.87 -9.12 -3.61
N VAL A 83 -15.78 -8.52 -2.43
CA VAL A 83 -15.67 -7.05 -2.28
C VAL A 83 -14.35 -6.51 -2.85
N LEU A 84 -13.26 -7.26 -2.75
CA LEU A 84 -11.96 -6.88 -3.31
C LEU A 84 -11.90 -7.17 -4.81
N LEU A 85 -12.56 -8.23 -5.29
CA LEU A 85 -12.71 -8.51 -6.72
C LEU A 85 -13.50 -7.40 -7.44
N ALA A 86 -14.60 -6.94 -6.83
CA ALA A 86 -15.39 -5.83 -7.37
C ALA A 86 -14.58 -4.51 -7.40
N MET A 87 -13.73 -4.28 -6.41
CA MET A 87 -12.85 -3.12 -6.39
C MET A 87 -11.73 -3.21 -7.43
N ARG A 88 -11.12 -4.39 -7.58
CA ARG A 88 -10.15 -4.69 -8.65
C ARG A 88 -10.73 -4.33 -10.01
N THR A 89 -11.90 -4.87 -10.34
CA THR A 89 -12.59 -4.61 -11.61
C THR A 89 -12.82 -3.12 -11.86
N ARG A 90 -13.18 -2.35 -10.81
CA ARG A 90 -13.35 -0.88 -10.94
C ARG A 90 -12.02 -0.16 -11.18
N LEU A 91 -10.95 -0.56 -10.49
CA LEU A 91 -9.62 0.01 -10.70
C LEU A 91 -9.10 -0.29 -12.10
N GLU A 92 -9.28 -1.53 -12.59
CA GLU A 92 -8.87 -1.93 -13.93
C GLU A 92 -9.59 -1.12 -15.00
N ASN A 93 -10.91 -0.98 -14.87
CA ASN A 93 -11.70 -0.15 -15.79
C ASN A 93 -11.34 1.34 -15.73
N HIS A 94 -10.96 1.86 -14.56
CA HIS A 94 -10.60 3.27 -14.42
C HIS A 94 -9.19 3.56 -14.97
N LEU A 95 -8.23 2.67 -14.70
CA LEU A 95 -6.83 2.86 -15.03
C LEU A 95 -6.43 2.24 -16.37
N GLN A 96 -7.28 1.40 -16.95
CA GLN A 96 -7.00 0.64 -18.17
C GLN A 96 -5.70 -0.19 -18.03
N GLN A 97 -5.54 -0.82 -16.86
CA GLN A 97 -4.41 -1.66 -16.48
C GLN A 97 -4.93 -2.87 -15.70
N PRO A 98 -4.36 -4.07 -15.89
CA PRO A 98 -4.74 -5.24 -15.11
C PRO A 98 -4.20 -5.14 -13.67
N PHE A 99 -4.83 -5.87 -12.75
CA PHE A 99 -4.31 -6.14 -11.41
C PHE A 99 -4.59 -7.59 -11.03
N ASN A 100 -3.57 -8.33 -10.63
CA ASN A 100 -3.70 -9.76 -10.29
C ASN A 100 -3.30 -10.08 -8.83
N SER A 101 -2.89 -9.06 -8.06
CA SER A 101 -2.54 -9.21 -6.65
C SER A 101 -2.86 -7.98 -5.80
N ILE A 102 -3.02 -8.22 -4.50
CA ILE A 102 -3.13 -7.20 -3.46
C ILE A 102 -2.22 -7.58 -2.30
N LEU A 103 -1.35 -6.66 -1.89
CA LEU A 103 -0.76 -6.69 -0.56
C LEU A 103 -1.59 -5.82 0.38
N VAL A 104 -2.32 -6.46 1.30
CA VAL A 104 -3.08 -5.79 2.34
C VAL A 104 -2.19 -5.57 3.56
N ASN A 105 -2.08 -4.33 4.02
CA ASN A 105 -1.32 -4.00 5.22
C ASN A 105 -2.25 -3.42 6.29
N TYR A 106 -2.21 -3.99 7.50
CA TYR A 106 -2.96 -3.52 8.66
C TYR A 106 -2.01 -2.98 9.72
N TYR A 107 -2.10 -1.67 9.92
CA TYR A 107 -1.36 -0.92 10.94
C TYR A 107 -2.30 -0.74 12.13
N ARG A 108 -2.02 -1.44 13.22
CA ARG A 108 -2.89 -1.48 14.41
C ARG A 108 -2.99 -0.11 15.09
N ASP A 109 -1.89 0.65 15.05
CA ASP A 109 -1.81 2.01 15.56
C ASP A 109 -0.62 2.78 14.92
N GLY A 110 -0.24 3.90 15.53
CA GLY A 110 0.89 4.71 15.12
C GLY A 110 2.28 4.13 15.38
N HIS A 111 2.42 3.00 16.10
CA HIS A 111 3.70 2.31 16.30
C HIS A 111 4.04 1.39 15.12
N ASP A 112 3.01 0.84 14.47
CA ASP A 112 3.17 0.11 13.22
C ASP A 112 3.59 1.07 12.10
N CYS A 113 4.53 0.64 11.26
CA CYS A 113 5.17 1.50 10.26
C CYS A 113 5.70 0.72 9.05
N MET A 114 6.14 1.47 8.03
CA MET A 114 6.91 0.93 6.92
C MET A 114 8.06 1.88 6.62
N GLY A 115 9.28 1.33 6.62
CA GLY A 115 10.50 2.08 6.34
C GLY A 115 10.58 2.57 4.89
N TRP A 116 11.63 3.30 4.57
CA TRP A 116 11.89 3.72 3.19
C TRP A 116 12.12 2.51 2.28
N HIS A 117 11.31 2.39 1.23
CA HIS A 117 11.42 1.34 0.22
C HIS A 117 10.89 1.84 -1.12
N SER A 118 11.15 1.09 -2.18
CA SER A 118 10.46 1.18 -3.47
C SER A 118 9.80 -0.18 -3.72
N ASP A 119 8.69 -0.20 -4.45
CA ASP A 119 8.11 -1.44 -4.95
C ASP A 119 8.80 -1.77 -6.28
N ASP A 120 10.07 -2.20 -6.20
CA ASP A 120 10.97 -2.45 -7.33
C ASP A 120 11.31 -3.93 -7.52
N GLU A 121 10.44 -4.82 -7.04
CA GLU A 121 10.54 -6.25 -7.31
C GLU A 121 10.51 -6.54 -8.82
N ALA A 122 11.39 -7.42 -9.28
CA ALA A 122 11.57 -7.70 -10.71
C ALA A 122 10.27 -8.22 -11.37
N GLU A 123 9.46 -8.93 -10.61
CA GLU A 123 8.17 -9.46 -11.01
C GLU A 123 7.12 -8.37 -11.30
N LEU A 124 7.33 -7.13 -10.85
CA LEU A 124 6.44 -6.00 -11.16
C LEU A 124 6.79 -5.32 -12.50
N GLY A 125 7.92 -5.70 -13.12
CA GLY A 125 8.43 -5.06 -14.33
C GLY A 125 9.04 -3.69 -14.08
N SER A 126 9.42 -2.98 -15.16
CA SER A 126 10.21 -1.75 -15.05
C SER A 126 9.41 -0.51 -14.67
N GLN A 127 8.13 -0.45 -15.03
CA GLN A 127 7.25 0.70 -14.79
C GLN A 127 5.88 0.23 -14.28
N PRO A 128 5.80 -0.39 -13.09
CA PRO A 128 4.55 -0.91 -12.58
C PRO A 128 3.55 0.22 -12.32
N THR A 129 2.27 -0.07 -12.58
CA THR A 129 1.17 0.73 -12.05
C THR A 129 0.69 0.09 -10.74
N ILE A 130 0.67 0.88 -9.67
CA ILE A 130 0.29 0.45 -8.33
C ILE A 130 -0.81 1.36 -7.83
N ALA A 131 -1.93 0.77 -7.39
CA ALA A 131 -3.03 1.52 -6.79
C ALA A 131 -3.13 1.19 -5.30
N CYS A 132 -3.02 2.21 -4.45
CA CYS A 132 -3.06 2.08 -2.99
C CYS A 132 -4.30 2.76 -2.43
N VAL A 133 -5.29 1.96 -2.00
CA VAL A 133 -6.49 2.45 -1.32
C VAL A 133 -6.25 2.45 0.19
N SER A 134 -6.60 3.55 0.87
CA SER A 134 -6.42 3.70 2.31
C SER A 134 -7.76 3.71 3.05
N LEU A 135 -7.84 2.98 4.17
CA LEU A 135 -9.02 2.85 5.02
C LEU A 135 -8.65 3.10 6.49
N GLY A 136 -9.55 3.72 7.26
CA GLY A 136 -9.34 3.98 8.68
C GLY A 136 -8.52 5.25 8.93
N ALA A 137 -7.62 5.20 9.90
CA ALA A 137 -6.89 6.37 10.38
C ALA A 137 -6.02 7.01 9.29
N GLU A 138 -6.05 8.34 9.24
CA GLU A 138 -5.18 9.10 8.34
C GLU A 138 -3.72 8.98 8.75
N ARG A 139 -2.83 8.77 7.78
CA ARG A 139 -1.39 8.65 8.03
C ARG A 139 -0.59 9.53 7.09
N LEU A 140 0.54 10.04 7.60
CA LEU A 140 1.53 10.72 6.78
C LEU A 140 2.25 9.68 5.93
N PHE A 141 2.21 9.85 4.61
CA PHE A 141 2.99 9.12 3.65
C PHE A 141 4.07 10.04 3.10
N LYS A 142 5.31 9.56 3.08
CA LYS A 142 6.45 10.36 2.62
C LYS A 142 6.97 9.79 1.32
N LEU A 143 7.22 10.64 0.34
CA LEU A 143 7.92 10.35 -0.90
C LEU A 143 9.27 11.02 -0.86
N LYS A 144 10.36 10.29 -1.07
CA LYS A 144 11.73 10.81 -1.13
C LYS A 144 12.30 10.52 -2.51
N HIS A 145 12.64 11.56 -3.26
CA HIS A 145 13.38 11.41 -4.52
C HIS A 145 14.78 10.87 -4.24
N LYS A 146 15.19 9.79 -4.90
CA LYS A 146 16.44 9.07 -4.61
C LYS A 146 17.67 9.93 -4.89
N ALA A 147 17.69 10.65 -6.02
CA ALA A 147 18.87 11.41 -6.43
C ALA A 147 19.02 12.75 -5.67
N SER A 148 17.92 13.50 -5.47
CA SER A 148 17.98 14.82 -4.84
C SER A 148 17.71 14.80 -3.33
N GLY A 149 17.20 13.69 -2.80
CA GLY A 149 16.80 13.57 -1.39
C GLY A 149 15.56 14.40 -1.02
N LYS A 150 14.94 15.12 -1.97
CA LYS A 150 13.74 15.95 -1.73
C LYS A 150 12.59 15.09 -1.21
N ILE A 151 11.95 15.53 -0.13
CA ILE A 151 10.82 14.85 0.49
C ILE A 151 9.52 15.60 0.23
N THR A 152 8.52 14.90 -0.31
CA THR A 152 7.13 15.35 -0.43
C THR A 152 6.26 14.55 0.53
N ASN A 153 5.38 15.22 1.28
CA ASN A 153 4.52 14.61 2.29
C ASN A 153 3.05 14.64 1.86
N ILE A 154 2.36 13.51 1.95
CA ILE A 154 0.94 13.38 1.61
C ILE A 154 0.21 12.80 2.83
N LYS A 155 -0.97 13.31 3.17
CA LYS A 155 -1.85 12.65 4.13
C LYS A 155 -2.80 11.73 3.39
N LEU A 156 -2.69 10.42 3.63
CA LEU A 156 -3.58 9.43 3.04
C LEU A 156 -4.83 9.32 3.92
N GLN A 157 -5.97 9.74 3.38
CA GLN A 157 -7.24 9.78 4.09
C GLN A 157 -8.02 8.46 3.94
N SER A 158 -8.96 8.19 4.85
CA SER A 158 -9.89 7.07 4.68
C SER A 158 -10.69 7.23 3.39
N GLY A 159 -10.78 6.18 2.59
CA GLY A 159 -11.47 6.20 1.30
C GLY A 159 -10.70 6.90 0.18
N SER A 160 -9.42 7.20 0.36
CA SER A 160 -8.56 7.76 -0.67
C SER A 160 -7.85 6.69 -1.50
N CYS A 161 -7.40 7.06 -2.70
CA CYS A 161 -6.56 6.24 -3.56
C CYS A 161 -5.32 7.03 -3.99
N LEU A 162 -4.14 6.46 -3.79
CA LEU A 162 -2.87 6.92 -4.34
C LEU A 162 -2.47 5.99 -5.47
N ILE A 163 -2.27 6.53 -6.67
CA ILE A 163 -1.69 5.79 -7.80
C ILE A 163 -0.22 6.14 -7.91
N MET A 164 0.61 5.12 -8.09
CA MET A 164 2.04 5.24 -8.39
C MET A 164 2.30 4.53 -9.72
N ASN A 165 2.85 5.22 -10.71
CA ASN A 165 3.08 4.67 -12.06
C ASN A 165 4.37 5.21 -12.69
N GLY A 166 4.65 4.79 -13.94
CA GLY A 166 5.83 5.22 -14.68
C GLY A 166 7.12 4.93 -13.93
N HIS A 167 7.99 5.93 -13.79
CA HIS A 167 9.28 5.79 -13.11
C HIS A 167 9.21 6.02 -11.59
N SER A 168 8.01 6.08 -10.99
CA SER A 168 7.84 6.37 -9.56
C SER A 168 8.67 5.46 -8.65
N GLN A 169 8.65 4.15 -8.88
CA GLN A 169 9.41 3.18 -8.06
C GLN A 169 10.92 3.23 -8.33
N GLN A 170 11.32 3.64 -9.54
CA GLN A 170 12.73 3.82 -9.90
C GLN A 170 13.31 5.08 -9.26
N GLU A 171 12.58 6.20 -9.28
CA GLU A 171 13.06 7.52 -8.87
C GLU A 171 12.79 7.85 -7.40
N TYR A 172 11.80 7.22 -6.76
CA TYR A 172 11.36 7.55 -5.41
C TYR A 172 11.39 6.34 -4.49
N GLN A 173 11.79 6.59 -3.25
CA GLN A 173 11.43 5.74 -2.11
C GLN A 173 10.22 6.34 -1.40
N HIS A 174 9.46 5.50 -0.72
CA HIS A 174 8.34 5.94 0.08
C HIS A 174 8.31 5.24 1.44
N ALA A 175 7.65 5.88 2.40
CA ALA A 175 7.58 5.40 3.78
C ALA A 175 6.27 5.82 4.47
N LEU A 176 5.85 4.96 5.40
CA LEU A 176 4.79 5.24 6.37
C LEU A 176 5.42 5.32 7.77
N PRO A 177 5.95 6.49 8.20
CA PRO A 177 6.65 6.62 9.47
C PRO A 177 5.75 6.34 10.68
N LYS A 178 6.39 6.04 11.82
CA LYS A 178 5.73 5.97 13.13
C LYS A 178 5.11 7.33 13.48
N GLN A 179 3.91 7.29 14.03
CA GLN A 179 3.16 8.43 14.57
C GLN A 179 2.58 8.01 15.93
N THR A 180 3.41 7.82 16.94
CA THR A 180 3.09 7.12 18.22
C THR A 180 1.90 7.67 19.02
N THR A 181 1.49 8.91 18.75
CA THR A 181 0.29 9.54 19.31
C THR A 181 -1.02 9.05 18.68
N LEU A 182 -0.97 8.49 17.46
CA LEU A 182 -2.12 7.95 16.77
C LEU A 182 -2.49 6.58 17.34
N LYS A 183 -3.72 6.48 17.86
CA LYS A 183 -4.25 5.24 18.48
C LYS A 183 -5.25 4.48 17.61
N HIS A 184 -5.56 5.02 16.43
CA HIS A 184 -6.55 4.42 15.55
C HIS A 184 -5.87 3.60 14.44
N PRO A 185 -6.47 2.46 14.08
CA PRO A 185 -5.92 1.58 13.05
C PRO A 185 -6.08 2.12 11.62
N ARG A 186 -5.24 1.62 10.71
CA ARG A 186 -5.32 1.86 9.26
C ARG A 186 -5.13 0.56 8.49
N ILE A 187 -5.92 0.36 7.44
CA ILE A 187 -5.66 -0.65 6.42
C ILE A 187 -5.26 0.03 5.11
N SER A 188 -4.28 -0.52 4.40
CA SER A 188 -4.04 -0.20 2.99
C SER A 188 -4.11 -1.41 2.10
N LEU A 189 -4.69 -1.20 0.92
CA LEU A 189 -4.87 -2.21 -0.13
C LEU A 189 -4.02 -1.78 -1.32
N THR A 190 -2.89 -2.46 -1.51
CA THR A 190 -1.93 -2.13 -2.57
C THR A 190 -2.09 -3.13 -3.71
N PHE A 191 -2.82 -2.72 -4.75
CA PHE A 191 -3.06 -3.50 -5.96
C PHE A 191 -1.85 -3.43 -6.88
N ARG A 192 -1.46 -4.59 -7.42
CA ARG A 192 -0.31 -4.73 -8.30
C ARG A 192 -0.61 -5.73 -9.42
N ASP A 193 0.14 -5.61 -10.51
CA ASP A 193 0.18 -6.58 -11.60
C ASP A 193 1.55 -7.27 -11.61
N ILE A 194 1.56 -8.54 -11.21
CA ILE A 194 2.74 -9.39 -11.18
C ILE A 194 2.89 -10.04 -12.55
N LYS A 195 3.99 -9.76 -13.23
CA LYS A 195 4.40 -10.40 -14.48
C LYS A 195 4.95 -11.79 -14.16
N ALA A 196 4.20 -12.84 -14.52
CA ALA A 196 4.71 -14.21 -14.47
C ALA A 196 6.00 -14.31 -15.31
N LYS A 197 6.99 -15.06 -14.82
CA LYS A 197 8.22 -15.37 -15.56
C LYS A 197 7.95 -16.30 -16.73
#